data_AF-A0A450TJU3-F1
#
_entry.id   AF-A0A450TJU3-F1
#
_cell.length_a   1.000
_cell.length_b   1.000
_cell.length_c   1.000
_cell.angle_alpha   90.00
_cell.angle_beta   90.00
_cell.angle_gamma   90.00
#
_symmetry.space_group_name_H-M   'P 1'
#
loop_
_entity.id
_entity.type
_entity.pdbx_description
1 polymer ?
#
loop_
_entity_poly.entity_id
_entity_poly.type
_entity_poly.pdbx_seq_one_letter_code
_entity_poly.pdbx_strand_id
1 'polypeptide(L)'
;MTDTIKKHLSSTQITESPTGTREAGRTSPPLPTDSQEQPSRPNTEVLEKAVRRRFTADYKRRILSEADACTEPGSIGKLLRREGLYSSNLTNWRSQRNQGIRDGLSRSRGRKPQEKNLLADENTRLQKEIQRLHKRLMQAQTIIDVQKKLSQLLGMNDSPVYDGRP
;
A
#
# COMPACT_ATOMS: atom_id res chain seq x y z
N MET A 1 24.49 -34.11 0.92
CA MET A 1 25.67 -33.24 1.03
C MET A 1 25.48 -32.43 2.31
N THR A 2 25.70 -33.10 3.46
CA THR A 2 26.91 -32.99 4.32
C THR A 2 26.94 -31.62 5.00
N ASP A 3 26.94 -31.45 6.31
CA ASP A 3 26.92 -32.30 7.49
C ASP A 3 26.56 -31.32 8.65
N THR A 4 25.70 -31.70 9.60
CA THR A 4 26.10 -32.20 10.93
C THR A 4 27.10 -31.24 11.63
N ILE A 5 26.80 -30.58 12.74
CA ILE A 5 26.95 -31.07 14.13
C ILE A 5 26.56 -29.88 15.04
N LYS A 6 25.44 -29.93 15.79
CA LYS A 6 25.32 -30.38 17.20
C LYS A 6 26.25 -29.68 18.20
N LYS A 7 25.66 -29.01 19.20
CA LYS A 7 25.86 -29.21 20.66
C LYS A 7 25.16 -28.05 21.39
N HIS A 8 23.96 -28.30 21.91
CA HIS A 8 23.66 -28.67 23.30
C HIS A 8 23.59 -27.43 24.22
N LEU A 9 22.43 -27.16 24.84
CA LEU A 9 22.17 -27.42 26.27
C LEU A 9 23.11 -26.57 27.14
N SER A 10 22.69 -25.69 28.05
CA SER A 10 21.68 -25.90 29.10
C SER A 10 21.40 -24.59 29.85
N SER A 11 20.19 -24.49 30.44
CA SER A 11 19.84 -23.96 31.78
C SER A 11 20.65 -22.82 32.41
N THR A 12 19.97 -21.71 32.76
CA THR A 12 19.37 -21.45 34.08
C THR A 12 20.37 -21.42 35.23
N GLN A 13 20.65 -20.23 35.77
CA GLN A 13 20.62 -19.93 37.21
C GLN A 13 20.63 -18.40 37.43
N ILE A 14 19.59 -17.92 38.12
CA ILE A 14 19.63 -16.74 38.99
C ILE A 14 20.14 -17.26 40.34
N THR A 15 21.18 -16.68 40.92
CA THR A 15 21.52 -16.86 42.34
C THR A 15 22.42 -15.68 42.74
N GLU A 16 21.87 -14.62 43.32
CA GLU A 16 21.75 -14.42 44.77
C GLU A 16 23.10 -14.47 45.48
N SER A 17 23.59 -13.28 45.82
CA SER A 17 24.57 -13.08 46.88
C SER A 17 23.97 -13.46 48.23
N PRO A 18 24.76 -14.08 49.12
CA PRO A 18 24.62 -13.76 50.53
C PRO A 18 25.94 -13.26 51.10
N THR A 19 25.78 -12.16 51.82
CA THR A 19 26.64 -11.63 52.86
C THR A 19 27.16 -12.71 53.82
N GLY A 20 28.46 -12.65 54.11
CA GLY A 20 29.13 -13.43 55.15
C GLY A 20 30.32 -12.66 55.70
N THR A 21 30.08 -12.00 56.82
CA THR A 21 30.90 -11.15 57.69
C THR A 21 32.28 -11.72 58.06
N ARG A 22 33.31 -10.84 58.16
CA ARG A 22 34.25 -10.69 59.30
C ARG A 22 35.33 -9.64 58.98
N GLU A 23 35.35 -8.53 59.73
CA GLU A 23 36.33 -8.23 60.82
C GLU A 23 37.76 -8.00 60.27
N ALA A 24 38.51 -6.95 60.61
CA ALA A 24 38.43 -5.99 61.70
C ALA A 24 39.28 -4.76 61.38
N GLY A 25 38.89 -3.63 61.96
CA GLY A 25 39.77 -2.62 62.56
C GLY A 25 40.66 -1.80 61.62
N ARG A 26 40.37 -0.50 61.49
CA ARG A 26 40.91 0.53 62.40
C ARG A 26 40.25 1.88 62.12
N THR A 27 39.98 2.55 63.23
CA THR A 27 39.36 3.86 63.43
C THR A 27 40.07 4.99 62.68
N SER A 28 39.33 5.91 62.03
CA SER A 28 39.45 7.40 62.12
C SER A 28 38.52 8.13 61.12
N PRO A 29 38.08 9.38 61.41
CA PRO A 29 36.87 10.00 60.87
C PRO A 29 37.07 10.78 59.54
N PRO A 30 35.98 11.09 58.79
CA PRO A 30 36.08 11.62 57.42
C PRO A 30 36.24 13.15 57.38
N LEU A 31 37.11 13.63 56.49
CA LEU A 31 37.07 15.01 55.98
C LEU A 31 36.00 15.13 54.87
N PRO A 32 35.28 16.25 54.78
CA PRO A 32 34.29 16.47 53.74
C PRO A 32 34.99 16.85 52.44
N THR A 33 34.97 15.97 51.44
CA THR A 33 35.41 16.32 50.08
C THR A 33 34.19 16.46 49.21
N ASP A 34 33.81 17.73 49.01
CA ASP A 34 32.84 18.20 48.04
C ASP A 34 33.15 17.58 46.66
N SER A 35 32.42 16.52 46.32
CA SER A 35 32.61 15.78 45.07
C SER A 35 31.69 16.40 44.03
N GLN A 36 32.20 17.46 43.40
CA GLN A 36 31.64 18.04 42.19
C GLN A 36 31.54 16.95 41.12
N GLU A 37 30.31 16.52 40.81
CA GLU A 37 30.00 15.62 39.69
C GLU A 37 30.46 16.25 38.37
N GLN A 38 31.54 15.71 37.80
CA GLN A 38 31.95 16.01 36.43
C GLN A 38 30.93 15.42 35.45
N PRO A 39 30.35 16.20 34.52
CA PRO A 39 29.37 15.69 33.57
C PRO A 39 30.04 14.73 32.58
N SER A 40 29.55 13.49 32.55
CA SER A 40 29.97 12.46 31.59
C SER A 40 29.75 12.95 30.15
N ARG A 41 30.83 12.99 29.36
CA ARG A 41 30.75 13.39 27.94
C ARG A 41 29.86 12.41 27.16
N PRO A 42 28.94 12.88 26.31
CA PRO A 42 28.11 11.99 25.51
C PRO A 42 28.98 11.19 24.54
N ASN A 43 28.72 9.89 24.43
CA ASN A 43 29.46 8.97 23.58
C ASN A 43 29.31 9.37 22.10
N THR A 44 30.42 9.67 21.43
CA THR A 44 30.48 10.29 20.08
C THR A 44 30.59 9.27 18.94
N GLU A 45 30.37 7.98 19.19
CA GLU A 45 30.46 6.94 18.17
C GLU A 45 29.31 7.08 17.14
N VAL A 46 29.67 7.48 15.92
CA VAL A 46 28.73 7.63 14.80
C VAL A 46 28.58 6.28 14.09
N LEU A 47 27.36 5.74 14.06
CA LEU A 47 27.04 4.51 13.35
C LEU A 47 27.45 4.60 11.88
N GLU A 48 28.01 3.51 11.33
CA GLU A 48 28.44 3.40 9.92
C GLU A 48 27.34 3.74 8.91
N LYS A 49 26.07 3.63 9.31
CA LYS A 49 24.90 3.95 8.49
C LYS A 49 24.02 5.00 9.15
N ALA A 50 23.85 6.13 8.45
CA ALA A 50 22.97 7.21 8.90
C ALA A 50 21.50 6.77 8.94
N VAL A 51 20.93 6.68 10.15
CA VAL A 51 19.50 6.45 10.36
C VAL A 51 18.78 7.79 10.34
N ARG A 52 17.99 8.04 9.29
CA ARG A 52 17.17 9.25 9.18
C ARG A 52 15.87 9.09 9.98
N ARG A 53 15.52 10.11 10.78
CA ARG A 53 14.25 10.17 11.51
C ARG A 53 13.06 10.10 10.53
N ARG A 54 12.10 9.22 10.81
CA ARG A 54 10.83 9.14 10.08
C ARG A 54 9.70 9.73 10.92
N PHE A 55 8.91 10.61 10.32
CA PHE A 55 7.75 11.23 10.97
C PHE A 55 6.48 10.47 10.59
N THR A 56 5.81 9.88 11.57
CA THR A 56 4.51 9.21 11.38
C THR A 56 3.41 10.22 11.04
N ALA A 57 2.33 9.74 10.40
CA ALA A 57 1.20 10.61 10.06
C ALA A 57 0.57 11.24 11.31
N ASP A 58 0.41 10.46 12.39
CA ASP A 58 -0.15 10.94 13.66
C ASP A 58 0.72 12.00 14.31
N TYR A 59 2.05 11.83 14.27
CA TYR A 59 2.99 12.84 14.74
C TYR A 59 2.84 14.15 13.97
N LYS A 60 2.80 14.09 12.63
CA LYS A 60 2.61 15.28 11.79
C LYS A 60 1.28 15.98 12.10
N ARG A 61 0.19 15.21 12.27
CA ARG A 61 -1.14 15.76 12.61
C ARG A 61 -1.12 16.47 13.96
N ARG A 62 -0.53 15.84 14.97
CA ARG A 62 -0.38 16.42 16.32
C ARG A 62 0.39 17.73 16.29
N ILE A 63 1.55 17.76 15.64
CA ILE A 63 2.37 18.97 15.55
C ILE A 63 1.64 20.08 14.77
N LEU A 64 0.93 19.73 13.69
CA LEU A 64 0.11 20.72 12.97
C LEU A 64 -0.99 21.30 13.87
N SER A 65 -1.68 20.48 14.67
CA SER A 65 -2.69 20.99 15.61
C SER A 65 -2.09 21.86 16.72
N GLU A 66 -0.93 21.49 17.28
CA GLU A 66 -0.25 22.31 18.28
C GLU A 66 0.23 23.65 17.67
N ALA A 67 0.74 23.62 16.43
CA ALA A 67 1.14 24.82 15.71
C ALA A 67 -0.05 25.72 15.33
N ASP A 68 -1.22 25.14 15.05
CA ASP A 68 -2.45 25.89 14.77
C ASP A 68 -3.04 26.50 16.07
N ALA A 69 -2.79 25.90 17.24
CA ALA A 69 -3.20 26.42 18.55
C ALA A 69 -2.25 27.48 19.15
N CYS A 70 -1.09 27.70 18.52
CA CYS A 70 -0.10 28.68 18.94
C CYS A 70 -0.49 30.10 18.51
N THR A 71 -1.13 30.87 19.40
CA THR A 71 -1.56 32.25 19.13
C THR A 71 -0.53 33.30 19.57
N GLU A 72 0.25 33.00 20.62
CA GLU A 72 1.22 33.94 21.18
C GLU A 72 2.43 34.17 20.26
N PRO A 73 3.00 35.38 20.18
CA PRO A 73 4.20 35.63 19.39
C PRO A 73 5.36 34.75 19.85
N GLY A 74 5.97 34.03 18.91
CA GLY A 74 7.12 33.15 19.19
C GLY A 74 6.78 31.77 19.78
N SER A 75 5.53 31.49 20.12
CA SER A 75 5.09 30.17 20.61
C SER A 75 5.35 29.04 19.61
N ILE A 76 5.14 29.30 18.31
CA ILE A 76 5.48 28.36 17.23
C ILE A 76 6.97 28.05 17.22
N GLY A 77 7.83 29.06 17.41
CA GLY A 77 9.28 28.89 17.47
C GLY A 77 9.71 28.03 18.67
N LYS A 78 9.05 28.21 19.83
CA LYS A 78 9.28 27.39 21.03
C LYS A 78 8.92 25.92 20.79
N LEU A 79 7.77 25.67 20.14
CA LEU A 79 7.34 24.32 19.74
C LEU A 79 8.37 23.67 18.80
N LEU A 80 8.79 24.39 17.76
CA LEU A 80 9.76 23.89 16.78
C LEU A 80 11.10 23.49 17.42
N ARG A 81 11.61 24.28 18.36
CA ARG A 81 12.85 23.97 19.08
C ARG A 81 12.70 22.76 20.00
N ARG A 82 11.57 22.62 20.70
CA ARG A 82 11.28 21.45 21.57
C ARG A 82 11.25 20.16 20.76
N GLU A 83 10.68 20.20 19.57
CA GLU A 83 10.48 19.01 18.73
C GLU A 83 11.65 18.71 17.77
N GLY A 84 12.63 19.63 17.68
CA GLY A 84 13.73 19.56 16.72
C GLY A 84 13.27 19.71 15.27
N LEU A 85 12.26 20.55 15.03
CA LEU A 85 11.66 20.77 13.72
C LEU A 85 12.04 22.15 13.16
N TYR A 86 12.12 22.24 11.84
CA TYR A 86 12.33 23.50 11.13
C TYR A 86 11.01 24.03 10.53
N SER A 87 10.96 25.33 10.23
CA SER A 87 9.79 25.98 9.63
C SER A 87 9.36 25.34 8.29
N SER A 88 10.32 24.87 7.48
CA SER A 88 10.02 24.18 6.21
C SER A 88 9.22 22.89 6.40
N ASN A 89 9.37 22.20 7.54
CA ASN A 89 8.58 21.00 7.84
C ASN A 89 7.11 21.36 7.97
N LEU A 90 6.79 22.43 8.70
CA LEU A 90 5.41 22.90 8.85
C LEU A 90 4.82 23.32 7.51
N THR A 91 5.56 24.09 6.71
CA THR A 91 5.10 24.52 5.38
C THR A 91 4.81 23.30 4.49
N ASN A 92 5.71 22.32 4.45
CA ASN A 92 5.54 21.10 3.67
C ASN A 92 4.36 20.28 4.15
N TRP A 93 4.19 20.11 5.47
CA TRP A 93 3.09 19.32 6.03
C TRP A 93 1.74 20.02 5.87
N ARG A 94 1.68 21.36 5.93
CA ARG A 94 0.46 22.12 5.61
C ARG A 94 0.07 21.95 4.14
N SER A 95 1.05 22.02 3.23
CA SER A 95 0.81 21.74 1.80
C SER A 95 0.31 20.31 1.57
N GLN A 96 0.95 19.31 2.21
CA GLN A 96 0.53 17.91 2.15
C GLN A 96 -0.89 17.70 2.69
N ARG A 97 -1.26 18.36 3.79
CA ARG A 97 -2.63 18.33 4.33
C ARG A 97 -3.63 18.90 3.33
N ASN A 98 -3.35 20.07 2.75
CA ASN A 98 -4.23 20.73 1.80
C ASN A 98 -4.38 19.91 0.51
N GLN A 99 -3.28 19.34 0.01
CA GLN A 99 -3.29 18.45 -1.13
C GLN A 99 -4.08 17.17 -0.83
N GLY A 100 -3.88 16.57 0.33
CA GLY A 100 -4.65 15.39 0.76
C GLY A 100 -6.14 15.67 0.91
N ILE A 101 -6.53 16.86 1.38
CA ILE A 101 -7.94 17.28 1.42
C ILE A 101 -8.48 17.43 0.00
N ARG A 102 -7.76 18.13 -0.88
CA ARG A 102 -8.15 18.32 -2.28
C ARG A 102 -8.30 16.99 -3.00
N ASP A 103 -7.34 16.08 -2.84
CA ASP A 103 -7.34 14.76 -3.45
C ASP A 103 -8.42 13.86 -2.83
N GLY A 104 -8.73 14.03 -1.55
CA GLY A 104 -9.81 13.33 -0.88
C GLY A 104 -11.19 13.79 -1.34
N LEU A 105 -11.36 15.09 -1.62
CA LEU A 105 -12.60 15.67 -2.12
C LEU A 105 -12.79 15.44 -3.63
N SER A 106 -11.71 15.47 -4.42
CA SER A 106 -11.76 15.24 -5.87
C SER A 106 -11.91 13.76 -6.23
N ARG A 107 -11.45 12.87 -5.35
CA ARG A 107 -11.60 11.43 -5.55
C ARG A 107 -13.03 11.02 -5.25
N SER A 108 -13.81 10.84 -6.32
CA SER A 108 -15.04 10.05 -6.24
C SER A 108 -14.72 8.72 -5.57
N ARG A 109 -15.47 8.35 -4.51
CA ARG A 109 -15.33 7.05 -3.82
C ARG A 109 -15.13 5.99 -4.90
N GLY A 110 -14.05 5.22 -4.79
CA GLY A 110 -13.46 4.48 -5.92
C GLY A 110 -14.49 3.76 -6.81
N ARG A 111 -14.16 3.55 -8.09
CA ARG A 111 -15.01 2.81 -9.05
C ARG A 111 -15.58 1.59 -8.33
N LYS A 112 -16.88 1.60 -8.05
CA LYS A 112 -17.57 0.41 -7.55
C LYS A 112 -17.17 -0.72 -8.50
N PRO A 113 -16.72 -1.88 -8.01
CA PRO A 113 -16.37 -2.99 -8.89
C PRO A 113 -17.52 -3.16 -9.87
N GLN A 114 -17.26 -2.86 -11.14
CA GLN A 114 -18.30 -2.85 -12.14
C GLN A 114 -18.67 -4.32 -12.28
N GLU A 115 -19.86 -4.68 -11.79
CA GLU A 115 -20.38 -6.03 -11.93
C GLU A 115 -20.20 -6.41 -13.39
N LYS A 116 -19.42 -7.49 -13.62
CA LYS A 116 -19.19 -7.98 -14.97
C LYS A 116 -20.57 -8.16 -15.58
N ASN A 117 -20.92 -7.31 -16.55
CA ASN A 117 -22.24 -7.33 -17.14
C ASN A 117 -22.29 -8.57 -18.02
N LEU A 118 -22.66 -9.72 -17.43
CA LEU A 118 -22.82 -11.00 -18.13
C LEU A 118 -23.75 -10.83 -19.33
N LEU A 119 -24.73 -9.94 -19.22
CA LEU A 119 -25.63 -9.54 -20.30
C LEU A 119 -24.92 -8.82 -21.45
N ALA A 120 -23.90 -8.01 -21.17
CA ALA A 120 -23.13 -7.34 -22.21
C ALA A 120 -22.27 -8.35 -22.98
N ASP A 121 -21.62 -9.29 -22.28
CA ASP A 121 -20.83 -10.34 -22.91
C ASP A 121 -21.70 -11.24 -23.80
N GLU A 122 -22.85 -11.68 -23.30
CA GLU A 122 -23.81 -12.50 -24.06
C GLU A 122 -24.35 -11.76 -25.28
N ASN A 123 -24.69 -10.47 -25.14
CA ASN A 123 -25.11 -9.65 -26.29
C ASN A 123 -24.05 -9.59 -27.38
N THR A 124 -22.77 -9.40 -27.01
CA THR A 124 -21.69 -9.37 -28.03
C THR A 124 -21.50 -10.72 -28.71
N ARG A 125 -21.71 -11.82 -27.98
CA ARG A 125 -21.66 -13.17 -28.54
C ARG A 125 -22.80 -13.39 -29.53
N LEU A 126 -24.03 -13.10 -29.12
CA LEU A 126 -25.22 -13.24 -29.95
C LEU A 126 -25.14 -12.37 -31.21
N GLN A 127 -24.65 -11.13 -31.11
CA GLN A 127 -24.42 -10.27 -32.27
C GLN A 127 -23.44 -10.86 -33.28
N LYS A 128 -22.35 -11.49 -32.82
CA LYS A 128 -21.39 -12.17 -33.70
C LYS A 128 -22.02 -13.39 -34.38
N GLU A 129 -22.85 -14.15 -33.67
CA GLU A 129 -23.55 -15.30 -34.22
C GLU A 129 -24.56 -14.88 -35.29
N ILE A 130 -25.36 -13.85 -35.03
CA ILE A 130 -26.28 -13.25 -36.01
C ILE A 130 -25.52 -12.82 -37.28
N GLN A 131 -24.40 -12.11 -37.12
CA GLN A 131 -23.59 -11.68 -38.27
C GLN A 131 -23.05 -12.86 -39.09
N ARG A 132 -22.63 -13.95 -38.42
CA ARG A 132 -22.15 -15.17 -39.10
C ARG A 132 -23.28 -15.86 -39.86
N LEU A 133 -24.46 -15.98 -39.24
CA LEU A 133 -25.63 -16.60 -39.86
C LEU A 133 -26.11 -15.78 -41.07
N HIS A 134 -26.18 -14.46 -40.95
CA HIS A 134 -26.51 -13.60 -42.09
C HIS A 134 -25.54 -13.77 -43.26
N LYS A 135 -24.22 -13.88 -43.00
CA LYS A 135 -23.25 -14.16 -44.06
C LYS A 135 -23.51 -15.50 -44.76
N ARG A 136 -23.85 -16.55 -44.01
CA ARG A 136 -24.19 -17.86 -44.59
C ARG A 136 -25.48 -17.82 -45.40
N LEU A 137 -26.50 -17.11 -44.92
CA LEU A 137 -27.74 -16.91 -45.65
C LEU A 137 -27.50 -16.16 -46.96
N MET A 138 -26.68 -15.11 -46.95
CA MET A 138 -26.30 -14.40 -48.17
C MET A 138 -25.57 -15.29 -49.17
N GLN A 139 -24.67 -16.16 -48.71
CA GLN A 139 -23.99 -17.14 -49.57
C GLN A 139 -24.99 -18.14 -50.16
N ALA A 140 -25.88 -18.70 -49.35
CA ALA A 140 -26.90 -19.65 -49.81
C ALA A 140 -27.85 -19.01 -50.83
N GLN A 141 -28.31 -17.78 -50.56
CA GLN A 141 -29.14 -17.02 -51.49
C GLN A 141 -28.42 -16.80 -52.82
N THR A 142 -27.13 -16.43 -52.77
CA THR A 142 -26.31 -16.24 -53.99
C THR A 142 -26.21 -17.53 -54.79
N ILE A 143 -26.02 -18.68 -54.13
CA ILE A 143 -25.98 -19.99 -54.81
C ILE A 143 -27.31 -20.29 -55.47
N ILE A 144 -28.43 -20.12 -54.76
CA ILE A 144 -29.79 -20.32 -55.28
C ILE A 144 -30.03 -19.41 -56.49
N ASP A 145 -29.60 -18.15 -56.43
CA ASP A 145 -29.78 -17.19 -57.52
C ASP A 145 -28.97 -17.59 -58.77
N VAL A 146 -27.74 -18.07 -58.59
CA VAL A 146 -26.92 -18.61 -59.69
C VAL A 146 -27.58 -19.86 -60.28
N GLN A 147 -28.04 -20.80 -59.45
CA GLN A 147 -28.74 -22.01 -59.89
C GLN A 147 -29.99 -21.66 -60.71
N LYS A 148 -30.83 -20.74 -60.22
CA LYS A 148 -32.02 -20.26 -60.93
C LYS A 148 -31.67 -19.63 -62.29
N LYS A 149 -30.64 -18.78 -62.34
CA LYS A 149 -30.21 -18.16 -63.61
C LYS A 149 -29.71 -19.18 -64.62
N LEU A 150 -28.95 -20.19 -64.17
CA LEU A 150 -28.49 -21.27 -65.04
C LEU A 150 -29.66 -22.12 -65.55
N SER A 151 -30.57 -22.52 -64.67
CA SER A 151 -31.78 -23.28 -65.04
C SER A 151 -32.64 -22.52 -66.07
N GLN A 152 -32.81 -21.20 -65.90
CA GLN A 152 -33.49 -20.33 -66.88
C GLN A 152 -32.79 -20.31 -68.24
N LEU A 153 -31.45 -20.20 -68.26
CA LEU A 153 -30.67 -20.17 -69.49
C LEU A 153 -30.69 -21.52 -70.23
N LEU A 154 -30.68 -22.62 -69.48
CA LEU A 154 -30.67 -24.00 -69.99
C LEU A 154 -32.07 -24.57 -70.25
N GLY A 155 -33.14 -23.81 -69.97
CA GLY A 155 -34.53 -24.24 -70.18
C GLY A 155 -35.00 -25.34 -69.21
N MET A 156 -34.26 -25.58 -68.12
CA MET A 156 -34.59 -26.57 -67.10
C MET A 156 -35.51 -25.92 -66.08
N ASN A 157 -36.81 -25.86 -66.34
CA ASN A 157 -37.79 -25.30 -65.40
C ASN A 157 -38.01 -26.24 -64.21
N ASP A 158 -37.07 -26.26 -63.27
CA ASP A 158 -37.21 -26.99 -62.01
C ASP A 158 -38.16 -26.21 -61.09
N SER A 159 -39.43 -26.63 -61.08
CA SER A 159 -40.43 -26.18 -60.12
C SER A 159 -40.07 -26.73 -58.72
N PRO A 160 -39.82 -25.90 -57.70
CA PRO A 160 -39.53 -26.40 -56.37
C PRO A 160 -40.84 -26.86 -55.71
N VAL A 161 -41.03 -28.17 -55.60
CA VAL A 161 -42.07 -28.76 -54.75
C VAL A 161 -41.64 -28.54 -53.29
N TYR A 162 -42.31 -27.60 -52.61
CA TYR A 162 -42.21 -27.45 -51.16
C TYR A 162 -43.11 -28.50 -50.50
N ASP A 163 -42.54 -29.64 -50.12
CA ASP A 163 -43.19 -30.52 -49.14
C ASP A 163 -43.04 -29.88 -47.75
N GLY A 164 -44.00 -29.02 -47.44
CA GLY A 164 -44.18 -28.46 -46.12
C GLY A 164 -44.67 -29.54 -45.16
N ARG A 165 -43.76 -30.09 -44.36
CA ARG A 165 -44.12 -30.81 -43.14
C ARG A 165 -43.60 -30.00 -41.93
N PRO A 166 -44.46 -29.68 -40.96
CA PRO A 166 -44.14 -28.79 -39.84
C PRO A 166 -43.03 -29.34 -38.94
#